data_AF-A0A0S8KJ45-F1
#
_entry.id   AF-A0A0S8KJ45-F1
#
_cell.length_a   1.000
_cell.length_b   1.000
_cell.length_c   1.000
_cell.angle_alpha   90.00
_cell.angle_beta   90.00
_cell.angle_gamma   90.00
#
_symmetry.space_group_name_H-M   'P 1'
#
loop_
_entity.id
_entity.type
_entity.pdbx_description
1 polymer ?
#
loop_
_entity_poly.entity_id
_entity_poly.type
_entity_poly.pdbx_seq_one_letter_code
_entity_poly.pdbx_strand_id
1 'polypeptide(L)'
;MTGICYQGSGIDLIRSPLNDLTGEGVWAFTQAYVYAALEVLGRALEQIEHPRAGECLEAANDFHRSVEYAFGKATMLSPLVQLRDHTWIPYVPCEATKPGRLLGQWYPTDVDTGATHLLRLKALHSDSAMADYLLNDHEDNLYLHGWGMANEPVYNPQATAYLLRDEPKAVIRAFYSYMACAFSHSMLEPVEHRWGWGQYFGPPSTDGASAYAYSRT
;
A
#
# COMPACT_ATOMS: atom_id res chain seq x y z
N MET A 1 -25.84 -12.55 17.20
CA MET A 1 -25.84 -13.95 16.71
C MET A 1 -24.79 -14.02 15.62
N THR A 2 -23.84 -14.95 15.78
CA THR A 2 -22.82 -15.40 14.81
C THR A 2 -21.85 -14.35 14.23
N GLY A 3 -20.83 -14.01 15.03
CA GLY A 3 -19.54 -13.62 14.46
C GLY A 3 -18.87 -14.86 13.90
N ILE A 4 -18.68 -14.91 12.59
CA ILE A 4 -17.96 -15.99 11.92
C ILE A 4 -16.47 -15.73 12.22
N CYS A 5 -15.91 -16.50 13.16
CA CYS A 5 -14.47 -16.62 13.29
C CYS A 5 -13.92 -17.13 11.97
N TYR A 6 -13.01 -16.40 11.34
CA TYR A 6 -12.27 -16.84 10.17
C TYR A 6 -11.21 -17.85 10.65
N GLN A 7 -11.64 -19.09 10.93
CA GLN A 7 -10.74 -20.14 11.42
C GLN A 7 -9.83 -20.64 10.29
N GLY A 8 -8.59 -20.17 10.29
CA GLY A 8 -7.49 -20.73 9.52
C GLY A 8 -6.16 -20.46 10.21
N SER A 9 -5.85 -21.22 11.27
CA SER A 9 -4.51 -21.43 11.90
C SER A 9 -3.49 -20.27 11.91
N GLY A 10 -3.93 -19.02 11.93
CA GLY A 10 -3.12 -17.81 11.86
C GLY A 10 -3.77 -16.70 12.68
N ILE A 11 -3.04 -15.62 12.92
CA ILE A 11 -3.57 -14.46 13.65
C ILE A 11 -4.75 -13.87 12.87
N ASP A 12 -5.86 -13.60 13.56
CA ASP A 12 -7.02 -12.93 12.99
C ASP A 12 -6.62 -11.53 12.49
N LEU A 13 -7.09 -11.17 11.29
CA LEU A 13 -6.86 -9.82 10.76
C LEU A 13 -7.56 -8.77 11.61
N ILE A 14 -7.01 -7.56 11.62
CA ILE A 14 -7.49 -6.48 12.46
C ILE A 14 -8.64 -5.77 11.78
N ARG A 15 -9.79 -5.73 12.47
CA ARG A 15 -10.93 -4.93 12.07
C ARG A 15 -10.86 -3.57 12.76
N SER A 16 -10.88 -2.50 11.98
CA SER A 16 -10.78 -1.12 12.48
C SER A 16 -11.57 -0.15 11.59
N PRO A 17 -11.76 1.09 12.04
CA PRO A 17 -12.05 2.19 11.12
C PRO A 17 -10.94 2.36 10.07
N LEU A 18 -11.26 3.02 8.97
CA LEU A 18 -10.28 3.52 8.00
C LEU A 18 -9.43 4.63 8.67
N ASN A 19 -8.33 5.04 8.03
CA ASN A 19 -7.41 6.05 8.56
C ASN A 19 -8.09 7.38 8.93
N ASP A 20 -9.15 7.77 8.21
CA ASP A 20 -9.96 8.96 8.51
C ASP A 20 -11.03 8.74 9.59
N LEU A 21 -10.96 7.59 10.30
CA LEU A 21 -11.91 7.11 11.29
C LEU A 21 -13.31 6.78 10.74
N THR A 22 -13.46 6.68 9.42
CA THR A 22 -14.71 6.29 8.80
C THR A 22 -14.81 4.78 8.57
N GLY A 23 -16.04 4.27 8.54
CA GLY A 23 -16.31 2.86 8.27
C GLY A 23 -15.75 1.90 9.31
N GLU A 24 -15.95 0.61 9.07
CA GLU A 24 -15.33 -0.47 9.84
C GLU A 24 -15.03 -1.63 8.87
N GLY A 25 -13.81 -2.13 8.88
CA GLY A 25 -13.37 -3.15 7.92
C GLY A 25 -11.98 -3.70 8.22
N VAL A 26 -11.59 -4.68 7.42
CA VAL A 26 -10.26 -5.30 7.39
C VAL A 26 -9.45 -4.61 6.29
N TRP A 27 -9.04 -3.37 6.58
CA TRP A 27 -8.39 -2.49 5.61
C TRP A 27 -6.93 -2.90 5.37
N ALA A 28 -6.51 -2.86 4.10
CA ALA A 28 -5.15 -3.15 3.67
C ALA A 28 -4.13 -2.26 4.39
N PHE A 29 -4.43 -0.97 4.52
CA PHE A 29 -3.63 -0.02 5.27
C PHE A 29 -3.38 -0.47 6.72
N THR A 30 -4.44 -0.78 7.48
CA THR A 30 -4.30 -1.24 8.86
C THR A 30 -3.45 -2.50 8.95
N GLN A 31 -3.68 -3.48 8.07
CA GLN A 31 -2.92 -4.72 8.10
C GLN A 31 -1.43 -4.46 7.79
N ALA A 32 -1.13 -3.61 6.81
CA ALA A 32 0.25 -3.26 6.45
C ALA A 32 1.04 -2.70 7.63
N TYR A 33 0.45 -1.75 8.38
CA TYR A 33 1.11 -1.13 9.53
C TYR A 33 1.22 -2.06 10.73
N VAL A 34 0.22 -2.91 10.99
CA VAL A 34 0.29 -3.90 12.07
C VAL A 34 1.40 -4.92 11.79
N TYR A 35 1.50 -5.43 10.56
CA TYR A 35 2.62 -6.28 10.15
C TYR A 35 3.96 -5.59 10.37
N ALA A 36 4.13 -4.38 9.85
CA ALA A 36 5.38 -3.63 9.97
C ALA A 36 5.76 -3.37 11.43
N ALA A 37 4.78 -3.07 12.29
CA ALA A 37 5.03 -2.85 13.71
C ALA A 37 5.59 -4.11 14.39
N LEU A 38 5.01 -5.29 14.12
CA LEU A 38 5.49 -6.56 14.66
C LEU A 38 6.90 -6.91 14.15
N GLU A 39 7.12 -6.74 12.84
CA GLU A 39 8.40 -7.07 12.19
C GLU A 39 9.53 -6.17 12.66
N VAL A 40 9.32 -4.84 12.64
CA VAL A 40 10.32 -3.85 13.04
C VAL A 40 10.61 -3.95 14.54
N LEU A 41 9.59 -4.15 15.38
CA LEU A 41 9.80 -4.38 16.81
C LEU A 41 10.60 -5.67 17.04
N GLY A 42 10.25 -6.76 16.36
CA GLY A 42 10.96 -8.03 16.45
C GLY A 42 12.45 -7.88 16.11
N ARG A 43 12.77 -7.18 15.01
CA ARG A 43 14.17 -6.89 14.64
C ARG A 43 14.89 -6.00 15.63
N ALA A 44 14.23 -4.96 16.14
CA ALA A 44 14.83 -4.08 17.14
C ALA A 44 15.14 -4.84 18.44
N LEU A 45 14.25 -5.73 18.87
CA LEU A 45 14.46 -6.61 20.01
C LEU A 45 15.58 -7.64 19.76
N GLU A 46 15.67 -8.18 18.55
CA GLU A 46 16.74 -9.11 18.14
C GLU A 46 18.12 -8.44 18.24
N GLN A 47 18.24 -7.19 17.80
CA GLN A 47 19.50 -6.43 17.86
C GLN A 47 20.05 -6.21 19.27
N ILE A 48 19.18 -6.23 20.29
CA ILE A 48 19.56 -6.10 21.70
C ILE A 48 19.49 -7.45 22.45
N GLU A 49 19.42 -8.56 21.71
CA GLU A 49 19.35 -9.93 22.26
C GLU A 49 18.18 -10.14 23.25
N HIS A 50 17.07 -9.42 23.07
CA HIS A 50 15.93 -9.52 23.97
C HIS A 50 15.16 -10.84 23.73
N PRO A 51 14.81 -11.60 24.78
CA PRO A 51 14.25 -12.96 24.65
C PRO A 51 12.90 -13.04 23.93
N ARG A 52 12.17 -11.91 23.82
CA ARG A 52 10.89 -11.82 23.11
C ARG A 52 10.99 -11.47 21.62
N ALA A 53 12.20 -11.32 21.08
CA ALA A 53 12.39 -11.04 19.66
C ALA A 53 11.72 -12.10 18.77
N GLY A 54 11.92 -13.38 19.10
CA GLY A 54 11.31 -14.51 18.40
C GLY A 54 9.79 -14.47 18.37
N GLU A 55 9.16 -14.15 19.52
CA GLU A 55 7.69 -14.01 19.63
C GLU A 55 7.13 -12.96 18.65
N CYS A 56 7.78 -11.79 18.57
CA CYS A 56 7.35 -10.73 17.65
C CYS A 56 7.53 -11.11 16.18
N LEU A 57 8.65 -11.76 15.83
CA LEU A 57 8.93 -12.18 14.46
C LEU A 57 8.03 -13.34 14.00
N GLU A 58 7.74 -14.30 14.89
CA GLU A 58 6.76 -15.36 14.64
C GLU A 58 5.37 -14.77 14.43
N ALA A 59 4.93 -13.83 15.28
CA ALA A 59 3.67 -13.14 15.10
C ALA A 59 3.60 -12.37 13.78
N ALA A 60 4.68 -11.68 13.38
CA ALA A 60 4.75 -11.00 12.08
C ALA A 60 4.59 -11.99 10.91
N ASN A 61 5.28 -13.13 10.96
CA ASN A 61 5.19 -14.17 9.93
C ASN A 61 3.79 -14.79 9.84
N ASP A 62 3.15 -15.04 10.98
CA ASP A 62 1.79 -15.58 11.04
C ASP A 62 0.78 -14.58 10.47
N PHE A 63 0.93 -13.30 10.84
CA PHE A 63 0.10 -12.22 10.34
C PHE A 63 0.27 -12.01 8.83
N HIS A 64 1.50 -12.07 8.31
CA HIS A 64 1.78 -12.01 6.88
C HIS A 64 1.01 -13.08 6.10
N ARG A 65 1.01 -14.32 6.57
CA ARG A 65 0.26 -15.43 5.93
C ARG A 65 -1.25 -15.20 5.95
N SER A 66 -1.78 -14.66 7.05
CA SER A 66 -3.20 -14.28 7.13
C SER A 66 -3.57 -13.18 6.13
N VAL A 67 -2.71 -12.17 5.97
CA VAL A 67 -2.88 -11.09 4.98
C VAL A 67 -2.88 -11.66 3.57
N GLU A 68 -1.86 -12.43 3.20
CA GLU A 68 -1.75 -13.06 1.88
C GLU A 68 -2.98 -13.90 1.54
N TYR A 69 -3.42 -14.73 2.49
CA TYR A 69 -4.59 -15.58 2.29
C TYR A 69 -5.88 -14.77 2.09
N ALA A 70 -6.14 -13.79 2.96
CA ALA A 70 -7.40 -13.04 2.90
C ALA A 70 -7.49 -12.13 1.67
N PHE A 71 -6.42 -11.38 1.37
CA PHE A 71 -6.37 -10.53 0.19
C PHE A 71 -6.30 -11.35 -1.10
N GLY A 72 -5.62 -12.50 -1.09
CA GLY A 72 -5.63 -13.45 -2.21
C GLY A 72 -7.04 -13.98 -2.49
N LYS A 73 -7.77 -14.38 -1.45
CA LYS A 73 -9.17 -14.81 -1.56
C LYS A 73 -10.05 -13.68 -2.10
N ALA A 74 -9.94 -12.48 -1.55
CA ALA A 74 -10.73 -11.32 -1.98
C ALA A 74 -10.42 -10.94 -3.44
N THR A 75 -9.16 -11.00 -3.85
CA THR A 75 -8.70 -10.80 -5.23
C THR A 75 -9.38 -11.80 -6.18
N MET A 76 -9.39 -13.08 -5.83
CA MET A 76 -10.03 -14.12 -6.66
C MET A 76 -11.55 -13.99 -6.76
N LEU A 77 -12.19 -13.33 -5.80
CA LEU A 77 -13.63 -13.05 -5.81
C LEU A 77 -13.97 -11.70 -6.45
N SER A 78 -12.97 -10.88 -6.75
CA SER A 78 -13.17 -9.53 -7.27
C SER A 78 -13.42 -9.53 -8.78
N PRO A 79 -14.22 -8.58 -9.30
CA PRO A 79 -14.30 -8.34 -10.73
C PRO A 79 -12.93 -8.07 -11.34
N LEU A 80 -12.71 -8.54 -12.56
CA LEU A 80 -11.51 -8.19 -13.32
C LEU A 80 -11.52 -6.70 -13.67
N VAL A 81 -10.35 -6.09 -13.71
CA VAL A 81 -10.14 -4.73 -14.23
C VAL A 81 -9.44 -4.81 -15.58
N GLN A 82 -9.86 -3.95 -16.50
CA GLN A 82 -9.23 -3.83 -17.80
C GLN A 82 -8.02 -2.90 -17.70
N LEU A 83 -6.93 -3.27 -18.36
CA LEU A 83 -5.75 -2.43 -18.56
C LEU A 83 -5.87 -1.66 -19.88
N ARG A 84 -5.02 -0.67 -20.09
CA ARG A 84 -5.05 0.20 -21.29
C ARG A 84 -4.73 -0.53 -22.59
N ASP A 85 -4.00 -1.63 -22.50
CA ASP A 85 -3.73 -2.53 -23.61
C ASP A 85 -4.88 -3.51 -23.91
N HIS A 86 -6.03 -3.32 -23.26
CA HIS A 86 -7.24 -4.14 -23.33
C HIS A 86 -7.11 -5.55 -22.77
N THR A 87 -6.01 -5.87 -22.07
CA THR A 87 -5.92 -7.08 -21.26
C THR A 87 -6.71 -6.92 -19.96
N TRP A 88 -6.91 -8.03 -19.24
CA TRP A 88 -7.69 -8.08 -18.00
C TRP A 88 -6.90 -8.76 -16.91
N ILE A 89 -6.92 -8.16 -15.71
CA ILE A 89 -6.24 -8.68 -14.53
C ILE A 89 -7.21 -8.77 -13.34
N PRO A 90 -6.96 -9.65 -12.36
CA PRO A 90 -7.67 -9.60 -11.08
C PRO A 90 -7.46 -8.25 -10.39
N TYR A 91 -8.50 -7.70 -9.78
CA TYR A 91 -8.38 -6.53 -8.92
C TYR A 91 -7.96 -6.93 -7.51
N VAL A 92 -7.02 -6.20 -6.91
CA VAL A 92 -6.58 -6.40 -5.51
C VAL A 92 -7.34 -5.45 -4.59
N PRO A 93 -8.23 -5.94 -3.71
CA PRO A 93 -9.05 -5.09 -2.87
C PRO A 93 -8.28 -4.32 -1.80
N CYS A 94 -8.79 -3.15 -1.47
CA CYS A 94 -8.37 -2.35 -0.32
C CYS A 94 -8.93 -2.86 1.02
N GLU A 95 -9.93 -3.75 1.00
CA GLU A 95 -10.58 -4.31 2.18
C GLU A 95 -10.82 -5.81 1.98
N ALA A 96 -10.34 -6.63 2.92
CA ALA A 96 -10.24 -8.09 2.71
C ALA A 96 -11.58 -8.83 2.68
N THR A 97 -12.68 -8.20 3.10
CA THR A 97 -14.03 -8.81 3.15
C THR A 97 -14.97 -8.31 2.07
N LYS A 98 -14.57 -7.31 1.29
CA LYS A 98 -15.34 -6.67 0.22
C LYS A 98 -14.60 -6.81 -1.11
N PRO A 99 -14.92 -7.86 -1.89
CA PRO A 99 -14.38 -8.01 -3.24
C PRO A 99 -14.79 -6.83 -4.13
N GLY A 100 -13.86 -6.40 -4.99
CA GLY A 100 -14.04 -5.31 -5.94
C GLY A 100 -13.78 -3.92 -5.40
N ARG A 101 -13.63 -2.96 -6.32
CA ARG A 101 -13.33 -1.56 -6.00
C ARG A 101 -14.52 -0.89 -5.34
N LEU A 102 -14.28 -0.17 -4.25
CA LEU A 102 -15.30 0.61 -3.55
C LEU A 102 -15.55 1.94 -4.26
N LEU A 103 -16.20 1.90 -5.44
CA LEU A 103 -16.35 3.04 -6.34
C LEU A 103 -16.89 4.34 -5.70
N GLY A 104 -17.76 4.25 -4.69
CA GLY A 104 -18.29 5.42 -3.98
C GLY A 104 -17.26 6.16 -3.11
N GLN A 105 -16.11 5.54 -2.86
CA GLN A 105 -15.05 6.04 -1.96
C GLN A 105 -13.65 5.62 -2.45
N TRP A 106 -13.50 5.42 -3.77
CA TRP A 106 -12.30 4.80 -4.35
C TRP A 106 -11.02 5.57 -4.06
N TYR A 107 -11.08 6.90 -3.98
CA TYR A 107 -9.88 7.70 -3.77
C TYR A 107 -9.26 7.44 -2.38
N PRO A 108 -9.99 7.64 -1.25
CA PRO A 108 -9.43 7.33 0.05
C PRO A 108 -9.10 5.84 0.24
N THR A 109 -9.85 4.93 -0.39
CA THR A 109 -9.64 3.50 -0.18
C THR A 109 -8.58 2.87 -1.07
N ASP A 110 -8.35 3.36 -2.29
CA ASP A 110 -7.42 2.76 -3.24
C ASP A 110 -6.15 3.61 -3.42
N VAL A 111 -6.23 4.93 -3.22
CA VAL A 111 -5.09 5.83 -3.35
C VAL A 111 -4.51 6.13 -1.97
N ASP A 112 -5.26 6.81 -1.09
CA ASP A 112 -4.71 7.31 0.18
C ASP A 112 -4.28 6.17 1.10
N THR A 113 -5.17 5.20 1.25
CA THR A 113 -5.01 4.05 2.16
C THR A 113 -5.19 2.71 1.46
N GLY A 114 -4.78 2.65 0.19
CA GLY A 114 -4.90 1.48 -0.66
C GLY A 114 -3.99 0.31 -0.36
N ALA A 115 -4.21 -0.76 -1.11
CA ALA A 115 -3.47 -2.00 -0.98
C ALA A 115 -1.97 -1.86 -1.29
N THR A 116 -1.53 -0.77 -1.92
CA THR A 116 -0.10 -0.53 -2.19
C THR A 116 0.73 -0.37 -0.92
N HIS A 117 0.10 -0.01 0.20
CA HIS A 117 0.77 -0.02 1.50
C HIS A 117 1.19 -1.44 1.93
N LEU A 118 0.47 -2.48 1.52
CA LEU A 118 0.87 -3.87 1.78
C LEU A 118 2.22 -4.19 1.15
N LEU A 119 2.47 -3.70 -0.08
CA LEU A 119 3.77 -3.88 -0.75
C LEU A 119 4.86 -3.02 -0.09
N ARG A 120 4.58 -1.73 0.14
CA ARG A 120 5.52 -0.78 0.74
C ARG A 120 6.05 -1.29 2.08
N LEU A 121 5.16 -1.83 2.90
CA LEU A 121 5.47 -2.31 4.25
C LEU A 121 5.74 -3.81 4.30
N LYS A 122 5.86 -4.48 3.14
CA LYS A 122 6.21 -5.91 3.01
C LYS A 122 5.22 -6.87 3.66
N ALA A 123 3.99 -6.43 3.90
CA ALA A 123 2.89 -7.29 4.34
C ALA A 123 2.33 -8.18 3.20
N LEU A 124 2.70 -7.84 1.95
CA LEU A 124 2.62 -8.71 0.78
C LEU A 124 3.97 -8.68 0.06
N HIS A 125 4.37 -9.83 -0.50
CA HIS A 125 5.58 -9.89 -1.32
C HIS A 125 5.45 -9.03 -2.59
N SER A 126 6.46 -8.20 -2.84
CA SER A 126 6.53 -7.29 -4.00
C SER A 126 6.65 -8.02 -5.33
N ASP A 127 7.09 -9.28 -5.32
CA ASP A 127 7.29 -10.10 -6.52
C ASP A 127 6.12 -11.10 -6.73
N SER A 128 5.02 -10.93 -5.99
CA SER A 128 3.83 -11.76 -6.11
C SER A 128 2.95 -11.35 -7.30
N ALA A 129 2.13 -12.27 -7.79
CA ALA A 129 1.13 -11.96 -8.81
C ALA A 129 0.15 -10.86 -8.37
N MET A 130 -0.20 -10.82 -7.07
CA MET A 130 -1.02 -9.72 -6.53
C MET A 130 -0.31 -8.37 -6.63
N ALA A 131 1.01 -8.33 -6.42
CA ALA A 131 1.77 -7.10 -6.60
C ALA A 131 1.74 -6.64 -8.07
N ASP A 132 1.88 -7.56 -9.03
CA ASP A 132 1.77 -7.23 -10.45
C ASP A 132 0.40 -6.65 -10.79
N TYR A 133 -0.67 -7.29 -10.32
CA TYR A 133 -2.03 -6.83 -10.56
C TYR A 133 -2.26 -5.42 -9.99
N LEU A 134 -1.83 -5.22 -8.75
CA LEU A 134 -2.02 -3.96 -8.05
C LEU A 134 -1.23 -2.81 -8.69
N LEU A 135 0.03 -3.04 -9.05
CA LEU A 135 0.87 -2.01 -9.69
C LEU A 135 0.33 -1.66 -11.08
N ASN A 136 -0.04 -2.65 -11.88
CA ASN A 136 -0.59 -2.40 -13.22
C ASN A 136 -1.93 -1.64 -13.15
N ASP A 137 -2.84 -2.03 -12.26
CA ASP A 137 -4.11 -1.32 -12.07
C ASP A 137 -3.90 0.13 -11.59
N HIS A 138 -2.97 0.37 -10.67
CA HIS A 138 -2.65 1.72 -10.22
C HIS A 138 -2.11 2.59 -11.36
N GLU A 139 -1.14 2.09 -12.12
CA GLU A 139 -0.54 2.81 -13.25
C GLU A 139 -1.56 3.12 -14.35
N ASP A 140 -2.45 2.17 -14.68
CA ASP A 140 -3.37 2.33 -15.81
C ASP A 140 -4.67 3.03 -15.44
N ASN A 141 -5.23 2.76 -14.25
CA ASN A 141 -6.60 3.14 -13.90
C ASN A 141 -6.70 4.21 -12.81
N LEU A 142 -5.69 4.38 -11.95
CA LEU A 142 -5.76 5.33 -10.83
C LEU A 142 -4.84 6.54 -10.98
N TYR A 143 -3.68 6.35 -11.60
CA TYR A 143 -2.74 7.43 -11.80
C TYR A 143 -3.11 8.30 -13.00
N LEU A 144 -3.00 9.61 -12.80
CA LEU A 144 -3.40 10.61 -13.77
C LEU A 144 -2.70 10.37 -15.11
N HIS A 145 -3.49 10.12 -16.15
CA HIS A 145 -3.00 9.81 -17.50
C HIS A 145 -1.96 8.67 -17.56
N GLY A 146 -1.79 7.90 -16.48
CA GLY A 146 -0.75 6.88 -16.29
C GLY A 146 0.65 7.47 -16.31
N TRP A 147 0.79 8.67 -15.73
CA TRP A 147 2.08 9.30 -15.47
C TRP A 147 2.75 8.76 -14.20
N GLY A 148 2.13 7.78 -13.54
CA GLY A 148 2.64 7.22 -12.30
C GLY A 148 2.42 8.12 -11.08
N MET A 149 1.40 8.99 -11.08
CA MET A 149 1.12 9.88 -9.96
C MET A 149 -0.38 10.02 -9.66
N ALA A 150 -0.71 10.12 -8.37
CA ALA A 150 -2.02 10.53 -7.89
C ALA A 150 -2.10 12.07 -7.76
N ASN A 151 -3.25 12.57 -7.36
CA ASN A 151 -3.47 13.99 -7.09
C ASN A 151 -2.62 14.44 -5.87
N GLU A 152 -2.55 13.57 -4.86
CA GLU A 152 -1.81 13.78 -3.62
C GLU A 152 -0.55 12.91 -3.59
N PRO A 153 0.66 13.48 -3.81
CA PRO A 153 1.86 12.68 -4.04
C PRO A 153 2.33 11.89 -2.82
N VAL A 154 1.94 12.33 -1.62
CA VAL A 154 2.18 11.58 -0.38
C VAL A 154 1.60 10.16 -0.45
N TYR A 155 0.53 9.96 -1.22
CA TYR A 155 -0.16 8.69 -1.38
C TYR A 155 0.31 7.91 -2.62
N ASN A 156 1.53 8.16 -3.08
CA ASN A 156 2.22 7.41 -4.14
C ASN A 156 3.34 6.51 -3.60
N PRO A 157 3.03 5.40 -2.91
CA PRO A 157 4.03 4.48 -2.35
C PRO A 157 4.63 3.50 -3.38
N GLN A 158 4.21 3.53 -4.66
CA GLN A 158 4.59 2.53 -5.68
C GLN A 158 6.10 2.50 -5.95
N ALA A 159 6.81 3.61 -5.77
CA ALA A 159 8.27 3.66 -5.92
C ALA A 159 8.98 2.67 -4.98
N THR A 160 8.47 2.49 -3.75
CA THR A 160 9.00 1.51 -2.80
C THR A 160 8.78 0.09 -3.29
N ALA A 161 7.62 -0.20 -3.89
CA ALA A 161 7.37 -1.52 -4.45
C ALA A 161 8.35 -1.84 -5.59
N TYR A 162 8.59 -0.90 -6.52
CA TYR A 162 9.59 -1.07 -7.57
C TYR A 162 11.02 -1.23 -7.03
N LEU A 163 11.35 -0.52 -5.94
CA LEU A 163 12.65 -0.66 -5.29
C LEU A 163 12.82 -2.05 -4.67
N LEU A 164 11.77 -2.58 -4.02
CA LEU A 164 11.78 -3.93 -3.45
C LEU A 164 11.87 -5.04 -4.50
N ARG A 165 11.41 -4.77 -5.73
CA ARG A 165 11.48 -5.67 -6.90
C ARG A 165 12.80 -5.59 -7.67
N ASP A 166 13.74 -4.74 -7.25
CA ASP A 166 14.96 -4.44 -8.00
C ASP A 166 14.68 -3.97 -9.45
N GLU A 167 13.70 -3.06 -9.61
CA GLU A 167 13.31 -2.49 -10.90
C GLU A 167 13.80 -1.03 -11.03
N PRO A 168 15.11 -0.78 -11.23
CA PRO A 168 15.68 0.57 -11.13
C PRO A 168 15.11 1.56 -12.13
N LYS A 169 14.70 1.09 -13.33
CA LYS A 169 14.06 1.96 -14.33
C LYS A 169 12.71 2.49 -13.85
N ALA A 170 11.91 1.65 -13.19
CA ALA A 170 10.61 2.03 -12.67
C ALA A 170 10.77 2.96 -11.46
N VAL A 171 11.75 2.70 -10.58
CA VAL A 171 12.11 3.60 -9.47
C VAL A 171 12.51 4.99 -9.98
N ILE A 172 13.41 5.06 -10.98
CA ILE A 172 13.85 6.32 -11.59
C ILE A 172 12.67 7.05 -12.24
N ARG A 173 11.80 6.33 -12.97
CA ARG A 173 10.57 6.91 -13.54
C ARG A 173 9.71 7.52 -12.44
N ALA A 174 9.41 6.77 -11.39
CA ALA A 174 8.56 7.24 -10.30
C ALA A 174 9.17 8.48 -9.60
N PHE A 175 10.48 8.50 -9.38
CA PHE A 175 11.19 9.65 -8.84
C PHE A 175 11.05 10.90 -9.72
N TYR A 176 11.32 10.79 -11.03
CA TYR A 176 11.21 11.95 -11.92
C TYR A 176 9.76 12.38 -12.17
N SER A 177 8.80 11.44 -12.20
CA SER A 177 7.38 11.79 -12.18
C SER A 177 7.07 12.63 -10.95
N TYR A 178 7.53 12.22 -9.75
CA TYR A 178 7.33 12.99 -8.52
C TYR A 178 7.94 14.39 -8.62
N MET A 179 9.19 14.50 -9.09
CA MET A 179 9.84 15.80 -9.25
C MET A 179 9.14 16.71 -10.27
N ALA A 180 8.46 16.14 -11.28
CA ALA A 180 7.79 16.91 -12.33
C ALA A 180 6.38 17.37 -11.95
N CYS A 181 5.62 16.55 -11.24
CA CYS A 181 4.19 16.80 -11.00
C CYS A 181 3.78 16.81 -9.53
N ALA A 182 4.75 16.78 -8.61
CA ALA A 182 4.51 16.72 -7.17
C ALA A 182 5.51 17.55 -6.36
N PHE A 183 6.28 18.41 -7.03
CA PHE A 183 7.30 19.25 -6.42
C PHE A 183 7.17 20.68 -6.91
N SER A 184 7.11 21.62 -5.98
CA SER A 184 7.07 23.04 -6.30
C SER A 184 8.44 23.54 -6.71
N HIS A 185 8.56 24.03 -7.94
CA HIS A 185 9.80 24.63 -8.43
C HIS A 185 10.08 26.03 -7.86
N SER A 186 9.09 26.68 -7.24
CA SER A 186 9.25 27.98 -6.59
C SER A 186 9.59 27.86 -5.11
N MET A 187 8.95 26.91 -4.40
CA MET A 187 9.14 26.69 -2.97
C MET A 187 10.15 25.58 -2.65
N LEU A 188 10.52 24.76 -3.63
CA LEU A 188 11.44 23.63 -3.50
C LEU A 188 10.99 22.59 -2.46
N GLU A 189 9.70 22.30 -2.42
CA GLU A 189 9.09 21.31 -1.53
C GLU A 189 8.00 20.49 -2.25
N PRO A 190 7.65 19.29 -1.74
CA PRO A 190 6.52 18.53 -2.27
C PRO A 190 5.21 19.32 -2.20
N VAL A 191 4.36 19.18 -3.22
CA VAL A 191 3.10 19.90 -3.32
C VAL A 191 1.95 18.95 -3.60
N GLU A 192 0.87 19.11 -2.84
CA GLU A 192 -0.40 18.46 -3.14
C GLU A 192 -1.09 19.26 -4.24
N HIS A 193 -1.30 18.61 -5.39
CA HIS A 193 -2.16 19.19 -6.40
C HIS A 193 -3.58 18.76 -6.03
N ARG A 194 -4.49 19.69 -5.81
CA ARG A 194 -5.92 19.38 -5.80
C ARG A 194 -6.46 19.81 -7.14
N TRP A 195 -6.69 18.90 -8.08
CA TRP A 195 -7.21 19.25 -9.40
C TRP A 195 -8.50 20.08 -9.27
N GLY A 196 -8.43 21.38 -9.61
CA GLY A 196 -9.52 22.35 -9.46
C GLY A 196 -9.40 23.33 -8.28
N TRP A 197 -8.41 23.16 -7.40
CA TRP A 197 -8.11 24.02 -6.25
C TRP A 197 -6.63 24.46 -6.30
N GLY A 198 -6.25 25.45 -5.48
CA GLY A 198 -4.87 25.94 -5.41
C GLY A 198 -3.87 24.87 -4.96
N GLN A 199 -2.58 25.15 -5.12
CA GLN A 199 -1.51 24.30 -4.59
C GLN A 199 -1.54 24.32 -3.07
N TYR A 200 -1.53 23.14 -2.44
CA TYR A 200 -1.39 23.00 -0.99
C TYR A 200 0.01 22.49 -0.66
N PHE A 201 0.70 23.24 0.18
CA PHE A 201 2.00 22.88 0.71
C PHE A 201 1.78 22.14 2.02
N GLY A 202 2.07 20.84 2.01
CA GLY A 202 2.00 19.99 3.21
C GLY A 202 3.37 19.86 3.86
N PRO A 203 3.45 19.52 5.17
CA PRO A 203 4.72 19.12 5.77
C PRO A 203 5.35 17.97 4.96
N PRO A 204 6.69 17.81 4.98
CA PRO A 204 7.36 16.69 4.34
C PRO A 204 6.68 15.41 4.81
N SER A 205 6.11 14.68 3.85
CA SER A 205 5.15 13.62 4.12
C SER A 205 5.68 12.61 5.14
N THR A 206 4.83 12.25 6.10
CA THR A 206 5.04 11.15 7.06
C THR A 206 5.40 9.82 6.40
N ASP A 207 5.20 9.70 5.08
CA ASP A 207 5.32 8.45 4.35
C ASP A 207 6.57 8.31 3.45
N GLY A 208 7.44 9.32 3.39
CA GLY A 208 8.82 9.14 2.91
C GLY A 208 8.98 8.74 1.45
N ALA A 209 7.99 8.99 0.58
CA ALA A 209 8.03 8.66 -0.85
C ALA A 209 9.28 9.20 -1.57
N SER A 210 9.83 10.33 -1.11
CA SER A 210 11.10 10.90 -1.60
C SER A 210 12.33 10.53 -0.75
N ALA A 211 12.17 10.24 0.55
CA ALA A 211 13.28 10.06 1.48
C ALA A 211 13.85 8.63 1.49
N TYR A 212 13.05 7.61 1.18
CA TYR A 212 13.51 6.21 1.20
C TYR A 212 14.59 5.89 0.16
N ALA A 213 14.63 6.62 -0.96
CA ALA A 213 15.69 6.48 -1.97
C ALA A 213 17.08 6.88 -1.45
N TYR A 214 17.15 7.64 -0.34
CA TYR A 214 18.39 8.18 0.22
C TYR A 214 18.84 7.50 1.52
N SER A 215 18.07 6.58 2.11
CA SER A 215 18.33 6.06 3.47
C SER A 215 18.98 4.67 3.54
N ARG A 216 19.45 4.11 2.42
CA ARG A 216 20.16 2.81 2.38
C ARG A 216 21.43 2.78 1.51
N THR A 217 22.22 3.83 1.57
CA THR A 217 23.68 3.76 1.31
C THR A 217 24.41 3.79 2.63
#